data_AF-A0A7F5R697-F1
#
_entry.id   AF-A0A7F5R697-F1
#
_cell.length_a   1.000
_cell.length_b   1.000
_cell.length_c   1.000
_cell.angle_alpha   90.00
_cell.angle_beta   90.00
_cell.angle_gamma   90.00
#
_symmetry.space_group_name_H-M   'P 1'
#
loop_
_entity.id
_entity.type
_entity.pdbx_description
1 polymer ?
#
loop_
_entity_poly.entity_id
_entity_poly.type
_entity_poly.pdbx_seq_one_letter_code
_entity_poly.pdbx_strand_id
1 'polypeptide(L)'
;MPTEHYCMHVQLKHTRDLFYYISKTNISFYFFSVVILYVNCYSVNLATSVQNVFTAAKLVAILIVILGGAYKIIEGNVQHLQHPFRGTKYNLGNIATAFYTGLWAYDGWNNLNYVTEEIKNPSK
;
A
#
# COMPACT_ATOMS: atom_id res chain seq x y z
N MET A 1 4.60 -34.58 35.27
CA MET A 1 5.01 -33.31 34.63
C MET A 1 4.23 -33.14 33.33
N PRO A 2 3.04 -32.50 33.33
CA PRO A 2 2.16 -32.40 32.16
C PRO A 2 2.29 -31.08 31.36
N THR A 3 3.18 -30.17 31.77
CA THR A 3 3.29 -28.81 31.22
C THR A 3 3.93 -28.74 29.84
N GLU A 4 4.82 -29.67 29.47
CA GLU A 4 5.52 -29.63 28.18
C GLU A 4 4.62 -30.05 27.00
N HIS A 5 3.75 -31.04 27.21
CA HIS A 5 2.77 -31.45 26.19
C HIS A 5 1.78 -30.31 25.87
N TYR A 6 1.36 -29.55 26.87
CA TYR A 6 0.43 -28.43 26.67
C TYR A 6 1.10 -27.29 25.88
N CYS A 7 2.36 -26.99 26.17
CA CYS A 7 3.14 -25.97 25.44
C CYS A 7 3.33 -26.35 23.96
N MET A 8 3.61 -27.63 23.66
CA MET A 8 3.78 -28.11 22.29
C MET A 8 2.46 -28.05 21.48
N HIS A 9 1.32 -28.38 22.09
CA HIS A 9 0.01 -28.23 21.43
C HIS A 9 -0.37 -26.76 21.19
N VAL A 10 -0.03 -25.85 22.11
CA VAL A 10 -0.26 -24.40 21.94
C VAL A 10 0.62 -23.82 20.83
N GLN A 11 1.90 -24.22 20.76
CA GLN A 11 2.82 -23.81 19.69
C GLN A 11 2.38 -24.34 18.32
N LEU A 12 1.95 -25.60 18.22
CA LEU A 12 1.40 -26.18 16.99
C LEU A 12 0.08 -25.52 16.56
N LYS A 13 -0.79 -25.17 17.52
CA LYS A 13 -2.03 -24.44 17.22
C LYS A 13 -1.71 -23.05 16.68
N HIS A 14 -0.78 -22.33 17.31
CA HIS A 14 -0.34 -21.01 16.86
C HIS A 14 0.31 -21.06 15.47
N THR A 15 1.18 -22.04 15.18
CA THR A 15 1.77 -22.19 13.84
C THR A 15 0.75 -22.58 12.77
N ARG A 16 -0.23 -23.43 13.09
CA ARG A 16 -1.34 -23.73 12.16
C ARG A 16 -2.24 -22.53 11.90
N ASP A 17 -2.57 -21.75 12.94
CA ASP A 17 -3.41 -20.56 12.80
C ASP A 17 -2.67 -19.48 11.98
N LEU A 18 -1.36 -19.35 12.18
CA LEU A 18 -0.50 -18.46 11.38
C LEU A 18 -0.44 -18.92 9.91
N PHE A 19 -0.24 -20.22 9.66
CA PHE A 19 -0.21 -20.79 8.30
C PHE A 19 -1.58 -20.67 7.60
N TYR A 20 -2.67 -20.89 8.33
CA TYR A 20 -4.03 -20.72 7.84
C TYR A 20 -4.33 -19.26 7.52
N TYR A 21 -3.90 -18.32 8.37
CA TYR A 21 -4.04 -16.89 8.11
C TYR A 21 -3.23 -16.47 6.88
N ILE A 22 -1.95 -16.86 6.80
CA ILE A 22 -1.09 -16.58 5.64
C ILE A 22 -1.70 -17.16 4.35
N SER A 23 -2.16 -18.41 4.37
CA SER A 23 -2.80 -19.04 3.20
C SER A 23 -4.10 -18.33 2.80
N LYS A 24 -4.94 -17.96 3.77
CA LYS A 24 -6.21 -17.25 3.53
C LYS A 24 -6.00 -15.84 2.95
N THR A 25 -4.97 -15.12 3.41
CA THR A 25 -4.62 -13.80 2.87
C THR A 25 -4.13 -13.90 1.44
N ASN A 26 -3.31 -14.91 1.11
CA ASN A 26 -2.85 -15.15 -0.25
C ASN A 26 -4.00 -15.58 -1.18
N ILE A 27 -4.87 -16.50 -0.76
CA ILE A 27 -6.02 -16.95 -1.55
C ILE A 27 -6.99 -15.80 -1.87
N SER A 28 -7.25 -14.92 -0.90
CA SER A 28 -8.11 -13.74 -1.12
C SER A 28 -7.51 -12.77 -2.14
N PHE A 29 -6.18 -12.62 -2.13
CA PHE A 29 -5.47 -11.79 -3.09
C PHE A 29 -5.53 -12.37 -4.52
N TYR A 30 -5.32 -13.67 -4.68
CA TYR A 30 -5.42 -14.35 -5.98
C TYR A 30 -6.84 -14.29 -6.55
N PHE A 31 -7.86 -14.48 -5.71
CA PHE A 31 -9.25 -14.39 -6.12
C PHE A 31 -9.59 -13.00 -6.69
N PHE A 32 -9.14 -11.93 -6.02
CA PHE A 32 -9.38 -10.56 -6.48
C PHE A 32 -8.74 -10.27 -7.85
N SER A 33 -7.49 -10.70 -8.05
CA SER A 33 -6.78 -10.53 -9.33
C SER A 33 -7.46 -11.26 -10.49
N VAL A 34 -7.97 -12.47 -10.26
CA VAL A 34 -8.70 -13.25 -11.27
C VAL A 34 -10.04 -12.60 -11.63
N VAL A 35 -10.74 -12.02 -10.66
CA VAL A 35 -11.99 -11.27 -10.91
C VAL A 35 -11.73 -10.05 -11.78
N ILE A 36 -10.68 -9.27 -11.50
CA ILE A 36 -10.30 -8.12 -12.33
C ILE A 36 -9.98 -8.57 -13.75
N LEU A 37 -9.18 -9.63 -13.91
CA LEU A 37 -8.83 -10.18 -15.22
C LEU A 37 -10.08 -10.59 -16.00
N TYR A 38 -11.01 -11.31 -15.34
CA TYR A 38 -12.25 -11.75 -15.95
C TYR A 38 -13.13 -10.58 -16.43
N VAL A 39 -13.29 -9.54 -15.60
CA VAL A 39 -14.04 -8.33 -15.97
C VAL A 39 -13.35 -7.59 -17.13
N ASN A 40 -12.02 -7.53 -17.13
CA ASN A 40 -11.25 -6.90 -18.19
C ASN A 40 -11.40 -7.64 -19.54
N CYS A 41 -11.39 -8.98 -19.53
CA CYS A 41 -11.62 -9.81 -20.70
C CYS A 41 -13.07 -9.74 -21.21
N TYR A 42 -14.05 -9.56 -20.31
CA TYR A 42 -15.47 -9.47 -20.70
C TYR A 42 -15.82 -8.11 -21.30
N SER A 43 -15.36 -7.02 -20.69
CA SER A 43 -15.56 -5.67 -21.23
C SER A 43 -14.54 -4.69 -20.67
N VAL A 44 -13.63 -4.25 -21.54
CA VAL A 44 -12.64 -3.23 -21.20
C VAL A 44 -13.30 -1.90 -20.77
N ASN A 45 -14.44 -1.54 -21.36
CA ASN A 45 -15.14 -0.29 -21.04
C ASN A 45 -15.69 -0.27 -19.61
N LEU A 46 -16.24 -1.39 -19.12
CA LEU A 46 -16.71 -1.50 -17.73
C LEU A 46 -15.51 -1.51 -16.76
N ALA A 47 -14.45 -2.23 -17.09
CA ALA A 47 -13.24 -2.28 -16.27
C ALA A 47 -12.60 -0.89 -16.13
N THR A 48 -12.45 -0.14 -17.23
CA THR A 48 -11.92 1.23 -17.23
C THR A 48 -12.82 2.18 -16.45
N SER A 49 -14.15 2.09 -16.58
CA SER A 49 -15.07 2.93 -15.80
C SER A 49 -14.92 2.71 -14.30
N VAL A 50 -14.84 1.45 -13.85
CA VAL A 50 -14.64 1.12 -12.43
C VAL A 50 -13.27 1.60 -11.94
N GLN A 51 -12.21 1.38 -12.72
CA GLN A 51 -10.86 1.85 -12.40
C GLN A 51 -10.79 3.38 -12.28
N ASN A 52 -11.46 4.11 -13.17
CA ASN A 52 -11.52 5.57 -13.11
C ASN A 52 -12.20 6.08 -11.84
N VAL A 53 -13.29 5.45 -11.40
CA VAL A 53 -13.97 5.80 -10.15
C VAL A 53 -13.03 5.58 -8.95
N PHE A 54 -12.30 4.46 -8.90
CA PHE A 54 -11.32 4.22 -7.84
C PHE A 54 -10.18 5.24 -7.85
N THR A 55 -9.69 5.63 -9.02
CA THR A 55 -8.66 6.68 -9.15
C THR A 55 -9.19 8.03 -8.66
N ALA A 56 -10.40 8.43 -9.05
CA ALA A 56 -11.02 9.65 -8.56
C ALA A 56 -11.22 9.64 -7.03
N ALA A 57 -11.72 8.52 -6.48
CA ALA A 57 -11.89 8.35 -5.04
C ALA A 57 -10.56 8.45 -4.28
N LYS A 58 -9.47 7.84 -4.80
CA LYS A 58 -8.13 7.95 -4.24
C LYS A 58 -7.65 9.42 -4.19
N LEU A 59 -7.85 10.18 -5.26
CA LEU A 59 -7.47 11.59 -5.31
C LEU A 59 -8.25 12.44 -4.29
N VAL A 60 -9.56 12.21 -4.15
CA VAL A 60 -10.38 12.89 -3.14
C VAL A 60 -9.91 12.56 -1.72
N ALA A 61 -9.58 11.30 -1.44
CA ALA A 61 -9.04 10.91 -0.14
C ALA A 61 -7.72 11.62 0.19
N ILE A 62 -6.81 11.72 -0.79
CA ILE A 62 -5.55 12.46 -0.64
C ILE A 62 -5.81 13.94 -0.32
N LEU A 63 -6.74 14.58 -1.03
CA LEU A 63 -7.10 15.98 -0.77
C LEU A 63 -7.63 16.19 0.64
N ILE A 64 -8.49 15.29 1.14
CA ILE A 64 -9.02 15.36 2.50
C ILE A 64 -7.89 15.27 3.53
N VAL A 65 -6.95 14.35 3.34
CA VAL A 65 -5.79 14.19 4.25
C VAL A 65 -4.93 15.46 4.27
N ILE A 66 -4.65 16.06 3.11
CA ILE A 66 -3.87 17.29 3.00
C ILE A 66 -4.58 18.45 3.72
N LEU A 67 -5.86 18.67 3.44
CA LEU A 67 -6.64 19.76 4.03
C LEU A 67 -6.83 19.57 5.55
N GLY A 68 -7.12 18.35 5.99
CA GLY A 68 -7.24 18.03 7.41
C GLY A 68 -5.93 18.21 8.18
N GLY A 69 -4.81 17.82 7.57
CA GLY A 69 -3.47 18.06 8.12
C GLY A 69 -3.15 19.56 8.23
N ALA A 70 -3.42 20.33 7.16
CA ALA A 70 -3.20 21.77 7.15
C ALA A 70 -4.05 22.50 8.20
N TYR A 71 -5.34 22.14 8.32
CA TYR A 71 -6.24 22.69 9.34
C TYR A 71 -5.70 22.46 10.77
N LYS A 72 -5.23 21.23 11.06
CA LYS A 72 -4.68 20.89 12.39
C LYS A 72 -3.39 21.64 12.72
N ILE A 73 -2.58 21.97 11.72
CA ILE A 73 -1.37 22.80 11.91
C ILE A 73 -1.77 24.24 12.25
N ILE A 74 -2.77 24.82 11.57
CA ILE A 74 -3.26 26.18 11.82
C ILE A 74 -3.91 26.29 13.21
N GLU A 75 -4.61 25.25 13.66
CA GLU A 75 -5.18 25.15 15.02
C GLU A 75 -4.10 25.14 16.12
N GLY A 76 -2.82 24.98 15.76
CA GLY A 76 -1.70 24.98 16.70
C GLY A 76 -1.40 23.61 17.31
N ASN A 77 -2.02 22.53 16.83
CA ASN A 77 -1.76 21.17 17.30
C ASN A 77 -0.48 20.58 16.67
N VAL A 78 0.65 21.22 16.98
CA VAL A 78 1.98 20.88 16.44
C VAL A 78 2.83 20.05 17.41
N GLN A 79 2.24 19.49 18.47
CA GLN A 79 2.97 18.74 19.51
C GLN A 79 3.80 17.57 18.92
N HIS A 80 3.28 16.90 17.89
CA HIS A 80 3.98 15.81 17.20
C HIS A 80 5.14 16.29 16.31
N LEU A 81 5.17 17.57 15.95
CA LEU A 81 6.19 18.18 15.10
C LEU A 81 7.33 18.83 15.92
N GLN A 82 7.20 18.94 17.25
CA GLN A 82 8.20 19.60 18.11
C GLN A 82 9.53 18.81 18.21
N HIS A 83 9.50 17.49 18.03
CA HIS A 83 10.68 16.63 18.15
C HIS A 83 10.75 15.58 17.01
N PRO A 84 10.92 16.01 15.75
CA PRO A 84 10.74 15.15 14.58
C PRO A 84 11.77 14.02 14.47
N PHE A 85 12.95 14.18 15.06
CA PHE A 85 14.06 13.21 14.98
C PHE A 85 14.27 12.39 16.26
N ARG A 86 13.44 12.59 17.29
CA ARG A 86 13.63 11.92 18.59
C ARG A 86 13.33 10.43 18.46
N GLY A 87 14.34 9.59 18.72
CA GLY A 87 14.23 8.13 18.61
C GLY A 87 14.60 7.55 17.24
N THR A 88 15.13 8.36 16.32
CA THR A 88 15.59 7.90 15.00
C THR A 88 16.66 6.80 15.11
N LYS A 89 16.50 5.75 14.32
CA LYS A 89 17.44 4.61 14.26
C LYS A 89 18.29 4.73 12.99
N TYR A 90 19.56 5.10 13.14
CA TYR A 90 20.50 5.31 12.03
C TYR A 90 21.17 4.04 11.51
N ASN A 91 20.54 2.87 11.69
CA ASN A 91 21.09 1.63 11.16
C ASN A 91 20.91 1.60 9.63
N LEU A 92 21.93 1.14 8.91
CA LEU A 92 21.94 1.02 7.45
C LEU A 92 20.72 0.25 6.93
N GLY A 93 20.30 -0.82 7.63
CA GLY A 93 19.12 -1.60 7.25
C GLY A 93 17.81 -0.81 7.31
N ASN A 94 17.65 0.09 8.29
CA ASN A 94 16.45 0.92 8.43
C ASN A 94 16.40 2.01 7.37
N ILE A 95 17.56 2.61 7.07
CA ILE A 95 17.70 3.61 6.00
C ILE A 95 17.38 2.98 4.65
N ALA A 96 17.97 1.81 4.34
CA ALA A 96 17.70 1.08 3.11
C ALA A 96 16.21 0.74 2.95
N THR A 97 15.55 0.30 4.03
CA THR A 97 14.11 0.00 4.00
C THR A 97 13.26 1.25 3.80
N ALA A 98 13.63 2.39 4.42
CA ALA A 98 12.94 3.66 4.22
C ALA A 98 13.06 4.18 2.78
N PHE A 99 14.23 4.02 2.15
CA PHE A 99 14.39 4.32 0.72
C PHE A 99 13.61 3.36 -0.16
N TYR A 100 13.60 2.06 0.16
CA TYR A 100 12.82 1.07 -0.60
C TYR A 100 11.32 1.39 -0.62
N THR A 101 10.73 1.68 0.55
CA THR A 101 9.31 2.05 0.62
C THR A 101 9.03 3.39 -0.04
N GLY A 102 9.96 4.36 0.09
CA GLY A 102 9.89 5.64 -0.60
C GLY A 102 9.87 5.48 -2.12
N LEU A 103 10.83 4.72 -2.68
CA LEU A 103 10.90 4.45 -4.11
C LEU A 103 9.70 3.67 -4.62
N TRP A 104 9.20 2.71 -3.84
CA TRP A 104 7.99 1.96 -4.19
C TRP A 104 6.76 2.86 -4.32
N ALA A 105 6.64 3.91 -3.50
CA ALA A 105 5.57 4.89 -3.64
C ALA A 105 5.65 5.72 -4.94
N TYR A 106 6.83 5.79 -5.57
CA TYR A 106 7.06 6.44 -6.88
C TYR A 106 7.18 5.45 -8.04
N ASP A 107 6.85 4.17 -7.83
CA ASP A 107 6.88 3.18 -8.88
C ASP A 107 5.89 3.53 -10.02
N GLY A 108 6.28 3.26 -11.26
CA GLY A 108 5.50 3.58 -12.46
C GLY A 108 5.99 4.79 -13.28
N TRP A 109 7.02 5.50 -12.83
CA TRP A 109 7.65 6.61 -13.59
C TRP A 109 8.15 6.19 -14.98
N ASN A 110 8.63 4.97 -15.14
CA ASN A 110 9.11 4.44 -16.42
C ASN A 110 7.99 4.32 -17.48
N ASN A 111 6.76 4.03 -17.07
CA ASN A 111 5.64 3.86 -17.98
C ASN A 111 5.14 5.21 -18.54
N LEU A 112 5.35 6.30 -17.79
CA LEU A 112 5.00 7.65 -18.25
C LEU A 112 5.85 8.06 -19.46
N ASN A 113 7.13 7.68 -19.50
CA ASN A 113 8.02 7.99 -20.62
C ASN A 113 7.50 7.38 -21.94
N TYR A 114 7.02 6.14 -21.92
CA TYR A 114 6.40 5.50 -23.10
C TYR A 114 5.12 6.21 -23.56
N VAL A 115 4.27 6.63 -22.63
CA VAL A 115 3.02 7.35 -22.97
C VAL A 115 3.32 8.77 -23.47
N THR A 116 4.41 9.39 -23.02
CA THR A 116 4.85 10.68 -23.55
C THR A 116 5.47 10.58 -24.94
N GLU A 117 6.02 9.44 -25.33
CA GLU A 117 6.50 9.18 -26.69
C GLU A 117 5.36 9.10 -27.73
N GLU A 118 4.12 8.83 -27.30
CA GLU A 118 2.93 8.84 -28.16
C GLU A 118 2.28 10.24 -28.31
N ILE A 119 2.83 11.28 -27.67
CA ILE A 119 2.32 12.64 -27.79
C ILE A 119 2.62 13.19 -29.18
N LYS A 120 1.55 13.53 -29.91
CA LYS A 120 1.48 13.94 -31.32
C LYS A 120 2.34 15.17 -31.70
N ASN A 121 3.01 15.83 -30.75
CA ASN A 121 3.98 16.91 -30.97
C ASN A 121 4.96 16.99 -29.78
N PRO A 122 6.16 16.39 -29.86
CA PRO A 122 7.12 16.35 -28.75
C PRO A 122 8.00 17.60 -28.62
N SER A 123 7.88 18.57 -29.55
CA SER A 123 8.70 19.79 -29.57
C SER A 123 7.89 21.05 -29.27
N LYS A 124 7.55 21.24 -27.99
CA LYS A 124 7.52 22.53 -27.30
C LYS A 124 7.43 22.34 -25.79
#